data_AF-A0A963FEI2-F1
#
_entry.id   AF-A0A963FEI2-F1
#
_cell.length_a   1.000
_cell.length_b   1.000
_cell.length_c   1.000
_cell.angle_alpha   90.00
_cell.angle_beta   90.00
_cell.angle_gamma   90.00
#
_symmetry.space_group_name_H-M   'P 1'
#
loop_
_entity.id
_entity.type
_entity.pdbx_description
1 polymer ?
#
loop_
_entity_poly.entity_id
_entity_poly.type
_entity_poly.pdbx_seq_one_letter_code
_entity_poly.pdbx_strand_id
1 'polypeptide(L)'
;RYVVKITKMLHKLGAWFWIATQNLAYFPDSSRKILNMMEWWLCLVMPKEEVEQIARFKDLTDVQRSLLLSARKEPGKYVEGVVLSDNLEALFRNVPPPLSLALAMTEKHEKAARAEIMREQNCSELEAVYIIAKRIRLESRQP
;
A
#
# COMPACT_ATOMS: atom_id res chain seq x y z
N ARG A 1 -19.75 -4.87 -16.00
CA ARG A 1 -20.90 -5.78 -15.75
C ARG A 1 -20.50 -7.11 -15.06
N TYR A 2 -19.37 -7.73 -15.39
CA TYR A 2 -18.95 -9.02 -14.78
C TYR A 2 -18.49 -8.93 -13.33
N VAL A 3 -17.70 -7.92 -12.97
CA VAL A 3 -17.12 -7.78 -11.62
C VAL A 3 -18.21 -7.73 -10.53
N VAL A 4 -19.31 -6.99 -10.73
CA VAL A 4 -20.45 -6.98 -9.79
C VAL A 4 -20.98 -8.39 -9.52
N LYS A 5 -21.13 -9.21 -10.57
CA LYS A 5 -21.65 -10.58 -10.44
C LYS A 5 -20.66 -11.46 -9.66
N ILE A 6 -19.37 -11.32 -9.97
CA ILE A 6 -18.29 -12.04 -9.29
C ILE A 6 -18.25 -11.69 -7.81
N THR A 7 -18.25 -10.40 -7.45
CA THR A 7 -18.24 -9.96 -6.05
C THR A 7 -19.43 -10.50 -5.27
N LYS A 8 -20.64 -10.49 -5.87
CA LYS A 8 -21.84 -11.08 -5.26
C LYS A 8 -21.75 -12.60 -5.08
N MET A 9 -21.14 -13.31 -6.02
CA MET A 9 -20.93 -14.76 -5.90
C MET A 9 -19.88 -15.09 -4.83
N LEU A 10 -18.77 -14.35 -4.77
CA LEU A 10 -17.73 -14.56 -3.77
C LEU A 10 -18.28 -14.42 -2.35
N HIS A 11 -19.10 -13.40 -2.09
CA HIS A 11 -19.75 -13.24 -0.79
C HIS A 11 -20.65 -14.45 -0.44
N LYS A 12 -21.42 -14.97 -1.40
CA LYS A 12 -22.23 -16.19 -1.20
C LYS A 12 -21.41 -17.45 -0.91
N LEU A 13 -20.15 -17.48 -1.35
CA LEU A 13 -19.22 -18.59 -1.13
C LEU A 13 -18.34 -18.37 0.11
N GLY A 14 -18.55 -17.31 0.89
CA GLY A 14 -17.73 -16.98 2.05
C GLY A 14 -16.33 -16.46 1.70
N ALA A 15 -16.12 -15.98 0.48
CA ALA A 15 -14.85 -15.45 0.00
C ALA A 15 -14.86 -13.91 -0.04
N TRP A 16 -13.70 -13.31 0.18
CA TRP A 16 -13.51 -11.86 0.12
C TRP A 16 -12.99 -11.41 -1.24
N PHE A 17 -13.49 -10.28 -1.72
CA PHE A 17 -13.03 -9.67 -2.95
C PHE A 17 -12.09 -8.51 -2.63
N TRP A 18 -10.81 -8.69 -2.95
CA TRP A 18 -9.77 -7.68 -2.81
C TRP A 18 -9.44 -7.06 -4.16
N ILE A 19 -9.31 -5.74 -4.19
CA ILE A 19 -8.80 -5.01 -5.36
C ILE A 19 -7.82 -3.92 -4.89
N ALA A 20 -6.70 -3.80 -5.59
CA ALA A 20 -5.71 -2.76 -5.37
C ALA A 20 -5.43 -2.05 -6.70
N THR A 21 -5.42 -0.73 -6.70
CA THR A 21 -5.10 0.09 -7.87
C THR A 21 -4.25 1.28 -7.43
N GLN A 22 -3.39 1.74 -8.34
CA GLN A 22 -2.63 2.98 -8.15
C GLN A 22 -3.36 4.19 -8.77
N ASN A 23 -4.31 3.94 -9.68
CA ASN A 23 -4.99 5.00 -10.42
C ASN A 23 -6.49 4.65 -10.52
N LEU A 24 -7.31 5.46 -9.85
CA LEU A 24 -8.76 5.29 -9.86
C LEU A 24 -9.43 5.89 -11.11
N ALA A 25 -8.73 6.72 -11.89
CA ALA A 25 -9.26 7.29 -13.13
C ALA A 25 -9.58 6.23 -14.18
N TYR A 26 -8.89 5.07 -14.17
CA TYR A 26 -9.20 3.96 -15.06
C TYR A 26 -10.54 3.27 -14.74
N PHE A 27 -11.15 3.55 -13.59
CA PHE A 27 -12.44 2.98 -13.25
C PHE A 27 -13.56 3.80 -13.92
N PRO A 28 -14.38 3.18 -14.77
CA PRO A 28 -15.56 3.84 -15.31
C PRO A 28 -16.56 4.11 -14.20
N ASP A 29 -17.43 5.12 -14.35
CA ASP A 29 -18.46 5.46 -13.36
C ASP A 29 -19.39 4.29 -13.04
N SER A 30 -19.56 3.34 -13.98
CA SER A 30 -20.29 2.09 -13.76
C SER A 30 -19.73 1.23 -12.61
N SER A 31 -18.46 1.44 -12.23
CA SER A 31 -17.79 0.78 -11.11
C SER A 31 -18.21 1.31 -9.74
N ARG A 32 -18.89 2.47 -9.67
CA ARG A 32 -19.40 3.04 -8.42
C ARG A 32 -20.22 2.03 -7.60
N LYS A 33 -21.04 1.21 -8.27
CA LYS A 33 -21.83 0.17 -7.59
C LYS A 33 -20.98 -0.88 -6.89
N ILE A 34 -19.80 -1.21 -7.40
CA ILE A 34 -18.91 -2.21 -6.79
C ILE A 34 -18.12 -1.58 -5.65
N LEU A 35 -17.58 -0.38 -5.89
CA LEU A 35 -16.78 0.34 -4.92
C LEU A 35 -17.61 0.76 -3.69
N ASN A 36 -18.89 1.08 -3.88
CA ASN A 36 -19.82 1.36 -2.77
C ASN A 36 -20.16 0.12 -1.93
N MET A 37 -20.00 -1.09 -2.48
CA MET A 37 -20.19 -2.33 -1.70
C MET A 37 -18.93 -2.71 -0.92
N MET A 38 -17.80 -1.99 -1.09
CA MET A 38 -16.59 -2.29 -0.34
C MET A 38 -16.73 -1.75 1.08
N GLU A 39 -16.75 -2.69 2.03
CA GLU A 39 -16.77 -2.38 3.46
C GLU A 39 -15.48 -1.68 3.91
N TRP A 40 -14.36 -1.99 3.28
CA TRP A 40 -13.04 -1.51 3.68
C TRP A 40 -12.35 -0.77 2.53
N TRP A 41 -11.95 0.47 2.79
CA TRP A 41 -11.05 1.24 1.94
C TRP A 41 -9.73 1.39 2.66
N LEU A 42 -8.66 0.84 2.08
CA LEU A 42 -7.29 1.07 2.53
C LEU A 42 -6.61 2.02 1.56
N CYS A 43 -6.44 3.25 2.00
CA CYS A 43 -5.91 4.35 1.24
C CYS A 43 -4.49 4.64 1.71
N LEU A 44 -3.48 4.23 0.93
CA LEU A 44 -2.09 4.60 1.22
C LEU A 44 -1.83 6.07 0.86
N VAL A 45 -0.60 6.53 1.02
CA VAL A 45 -0.19 7.87 0.58
C VAL A 45 -0.58 8.09 -0.88
N MET A 46 -1.41 9.10 -1.10
CA MET A 46 -1.97 9.44 -2.42
C MET A 46 -1.90 10.95 -2.66
N PRO A 47 -1.73 11.38 -3.92
CA PRO A 47 -1.77 12.78 -4.27
C PRO A 47 -3.21 13.31 -4.17
N LYS A 48 -3.36 14.64 -4.14
CA LYS A 48 -4.65 15.30 -3.96
C LYS A 48 -5.66 14.91 -5.05
N GLU A 49 -5.17 14.75 -6.28
CA GLU A 49 -5.97 14.37 -7.44
C GLU A 49 -6.61 12.98 -7.26
N GLU A 50 -5.92 12.03 -6.63
CA GLU A 50 -6.47 10.69 -6.35
C GLU A 50 -7.51 10.72 -5.22
N VAL A 51 -7.37 11.61 -4.22
CA VAL A 51 -8.42 11.82 -3.21
C VAL A 51 -9.72 12.31 -3.86
N GLU A 52 -9.61 13.20 -4.85
CA GLU A 52 -10.76 13.65 -5.65
C GLU A 52 -11.36 12.51 -6.48
N GLN A 53 -10.54 11.58 -6.98
CA GLN A 53 -11.05 10.37 -7.64
C GLN A 53 -11.79 9.44 -6.68
N ILE A 54 -11.35 9.31 -5.43
CA ILE A 54 -12.10 8.55 -4.41
C ILE A 54 -13.46 9.20 -4.17
N ALA A 55 -13.51 10.54 -4.10
CA ALA A 55 -14.75 11.29 -3.91
C ALA A 55 -15.78 11.06 -5.04
N ARG A 56 -15.36 10.58 -6.23
CA ARG A 56 -16.30 10.13 -7.28
C ARG A 56 -17.06 8.88 -6.90
N PHE A 57 -16.52 8.05 -6.02
CA PHE A 57 -17.09 6.76 -5.66
C PHE A 57 -17.64 6.76 -4.24
N LYS A 58 -16.91 7.31 -3.27
CA LYS A 58 -17.33 7.37 -1.86
C LYS A 58 -17.59 8.82 -1.45
N ASP A 59 -18.70 9.06 -0.76
CA ASP A 59 -18.95 10.36 -0.15
C ASP A 59 -17.98 10.55 1.02
N LEU A 60 -17.09 11.54 0.90
CA LEU A 60 -16.07 11.83 1.91
C LEU A 60 -16.41 13.12 2.66
N THR A 61 -16.34 13.08 3.99
CA THR A 61 -16.39 14.28 4.83
C THR A 61 -15.09 15.08 4.72
N ASP A 62 -15.12 16.36 5.08
CA ASP A 62 -13.92 17.19 5.06
C ASP A 62 -12.84 16.68 6.02
N VAL A 63 -13.24 16.06 7.14
CA VAL A 63 -12.33 15.41 8.09
C VAL A 63 -11.66 14.19 7.45
N GLN A 64 -12.42 13.33 6.78
CA GLN A 64 -11.86 12.17 6.08
C GLN A 64 -10.90 12.58 4.95
N ARG A 65 -11.23 13.65 4.20
CA ARG A 65 -10.34 14.22 3.18
C ARG A 65 -9.04 14.72 3.81
N SER A 66 -9.12 15.45 4.91
CA SER A 66 -7.94 15.93 5.64
C SER A 66 -7.08 14.75 6.13
N LEU A 67 -7.71 13.70 6.65
CA LEU A 67 -7.02 12.49 7.10
C LEU A 67 -6.28 11.79 5.96
N LEU A 68 -6.92 11.62 4.79
CA LEU A 68 -6.29 11.05 3.59
C LEU A 68 -5.06 11.84 3.14
N LEU A 69 -5.13 13.17 3.17
CA LEU A 69 -4.01 14.06 2.80
C LEU A 69 -2.91 14.13 3.89
N SER A 70 -3.21 13.69 5.11
CA SER A 70 -2.26 13.69 6.23
C SER A 70 -1.25 12.54 6.17
N ALA A 71 -1.59 11.44 5.51
CA ALA A 71 -0.74 10.25 5.44
C ALA A 71 0.65 10.57 4.87
N ARG A 72 1.70 10.03 5.51
CA ARG A 72 3.10 10.21 5.11
C ARG A 72 3.77 8.88 4.80
N LYS A 73 4.84 8.93 4.02
CA LYS A 73 5.75 7.82 3.77
C LYS A 73 7.16 8.26 4.09
N GLU A 74 7.87 7.44 4.84
CA GLU A 74 9.29 7.59 5.09
C GLU A 74 10.02 6.36 4.53
N PRO A 75 10.67 6.49 3.36
CA PRO A 75 11.36 5.38 2.71
C PRO A 75 12.31 4.64 3.65
N GLY A 76 12.24 3.31 3.66
CA GLY A 76 13.06 2.47 4.53
C GLY A 76 12.59 2.36 5.99
N LYS A 77 11.59 3.15 6.42
CA LYS A 77 11.06 3.09 7.80
C LYS A 77 9.60 2.65 7.86
N TYR A 78 8.69 3.45 7.31
CA TYR A 78 7.26 3.16 7.37
C TYR A 78 6.48 3.81 6.24
N VAL A 79 5.29 3.27 6.01
CA VAL A 79 4.27 3.87 5.15
C VAL A 79 3.00 4.02 5.96
N GLU A 80 2.43 5.21 5.97
CA GLU A 80 1.11 5.44 6.54
C GLU A 80 0.03 5.23 5.49
N GLY A 81 -1.16 4.92 5.99
CA GLY A 81 -2.37 4.89 5.23
C GLY A 81 -3.55 5.20 6.12
N VAL A 82 -4.70 5.39 5.49
CA VAL A 82 -5.97 5.60 6.14
C VAL A 82 -6.85 4.40 5.86
N VAL A 83 -7.46 3.86 6.90
CA VAL A 83 -8.56 2.90 6.78
C VAL A 83 -9.87 3.66 6.92
N LEU A 84 -10.77 3.47 5.97
CA LEU A 84 -12.16 3.96 6.03
C LEU A 84 -13.10 2.76 5.90
N SER A 85 -13.92 2.54 6.92
CA SER A 85 -15.05 1.62 6.94
C SER A 85 -16.21 2.23 7.72
N ASP A 86 -17.36 1.56 7.76
CA ASP A 86 -18.56 2.07 8.42
C ASP A 86 -18.35 2.33 9.93
N ASN A 87 -17.46 1.58 10.58
CA ASN A 87 -17.22 1.65 12.02
C ASN A 87 -15.77 2.03 12.39
N LEU A 88 -14.90 2.27 11.41
CA LEU A 88 -13.50 2.61 11.65
C LEU A 88 -12.99 3.63 10.63
N GLU A 89 -12.52 4.75 11.17
CA GLU A 89 -11.79 5.77 10.42
C GLU A 89 -10.50 6.07 11.17
N ALA A 90 -9.37 5.58 10.65
CA ALA A 90 -8.11 5.69 11.37
C ALA A 90 -6.91 5.84 10.44
N LEU A 91 -5.92 6.62 10.87
CA LEU A 91 -4.57 6.56 10.33
C LEU A 91 -3.90 5.32 10.90
N PHE A 92 -3.32 4.50 10.04
CA PHE A 92 -2.47 3.38 10.43
C PHE A 92 -1.06 3.57 9.87
N ARG A 93 -0.09 2.94 10.54
CA ARG A 93 1.30 2.91 10.12
C ARG A 93 1.73 1.48 9.87
N ASN A 94 2.14 1.19 8.64
CA ASN A 94 2.77 -0.08 8.28
C ASN A 94 4.28 0.06 8.51
N VAL A 95 4.81 -0.71 9.46
CA VAL A 95 6.24 -0.81 9.77
C VAL A 95 6.69 -2.24 9.40
N PRO A 96 7.11 -2.48 8.16
CA PRO A 96 7.48 -3.81 7.71
C PRO A 96 8.80 -4.26 8.35
N PRO A 97 8.98 -5.56 8.63
CA PRO A 97 10.25 -6.09 9.10
C PRO A 97 11.39 -5.80 8.10
N PRO A 98 12.63 -5.52 8.56
CA PRO A 98 13.74 -5.16 7.68
C PRO A 98 14.05 -6.19 6.59
N LEU A 99 13.85 -7.48 6.88
CA LEU A 99 14.06 -8.54 5.89
C LEU A 99 13.03 -8.47 4.76
N SER A 100 11.77 -8.22 5.09
CA SER A 100 10.69 -8.05 4.12
C SER A 100 10.94 -6.84 3.23
N LEU A 101 11.43 -5.73 3.80
CA LEU A 101 11.86 -4.55 3.03
C LEU A 101 12.99 -4.89 2.07
N ALA A 102 14.07 -5.52 2.57
CA ALA A 102 15.23 -5.87 1.76
C ALA A 102 14.90 -6.82 0.60
N LEU A 103 13.94 -7.74 0.79
CA LEU A 103 13.43 -8.61 -0.26
C LEU A 103 12.56 -7.86 -1.28
N ALA A 104 11.76 -6.90 -0.82
CA ALA A 104 10.87 -6.11 -1.66
C ALA A 104 11.58 -4.98 -2.44
N MET A 105 12.87 -4.77 -2.19
CA MET A 105 13.69 -3.79 -2.91
C MET A 105 13.88 -4.21 -4.38
N THR A 106 13.09 -3.59 -5.26
CA THR A 106 13.04 -3.89 -6.71
C THR A 106 13.50 -2.75 -7.61
N GLU A 107 13.73 -1.56 -7.06
CA GLU A 107 14.14 -0.39 -7.83
C GLU A 107 15.54 -0.55 -8.41
N LYS A 108 15.85 0.15 -9.51
CA LYS A 108 17.13 -0.03 -10.22
C LYS A 108 18.34 0.27 -9.33
N HIS A 109 18.28 1.33 -8.54
CA HIS A 109 19.36 1.72 -7.63
C HIS A 109 19.51 0.74 -6.45
N GLU A 110 18.40 0.18 -5.96
CA GLU A 110 18.40 -0.83 -4.90
C GLU A 110 19.02 -2.15 -5.38
N LYS A 111 18.67 -2.58 -6.59
CA LYS A 111 19.29 -3.75 -7.24
C LYS A 111 20.78 -3.55 -7.45
N ALA A 112 21.19 -2.35 -7.87
CA ALA A 112 22.60 -2.01 -8.04
C ALA A 112 23.36 -2.07 -6.71
N ALA A 113 22.79 -1.51 -5.63
CA ALA A 113 23.37 -1.59 -4.29
C ALA A 113 23.51 -3.03 -3.79
N ARG A 114 22.51 -3.90 -4.05
CA ARG A 114 22.59 -5.32 -3.73
C ARG A 114 23.69 -6.03 -4.53
N ALA A 115 23.81 -5.73 -5.82
CA ALA A 115 24.84 -6.30 -6.68
C ALA A 115 26.26 -5.86 -6.29
N GLU A 116 26.44 -4.65 -5.76
CA GLU A 116 27.72 -4.21 -5.19
C GLU A 116 28.09 -5.05 -3.96
N ILE A 117 27.16 -5.22 -3.01
CA ILE A 117 27.39 -6.03 -1.81
C ILE A 117 27.77 -7.48 -2.17
N MET A 118 27.09 -8.06 -3.17
CA MET A 118 27.41 -9.41 -3.65
C MET A 118 28.85 -9.51 -4.17
N ARG A 119 29.32 -8.50 -4.93
CA ARG A 119 30.69 -8.46 -5.45
C ARG A 119 31.73 -8.22 -4.35
N GLU A 120 31.50 -7.24 -3.49
CA GLU A 120 32.42 -6.87 -2.40
C GLU A 120 32.61 -8.00 -1.39
N GLN A 121 31.52 -8.71 -1.06
CA GLN A 121 31.51 -9.74 -0.02
C GLN A 121 31.61 -11.16 -0.60
N ASN A 122 31.67 -11.30 -1.93
CA ASN A 122 31.63 -12.58 -2.65
C ASN A 122 30.54 -13.53 -2.10
N CYS A 123 29.31 -13.02 -2.00
CA CYS A 123 28.18 -13.71 -1.36
C CYS A 123 26.98 -13.89 -2.30
N SER A 124 26.08 -14.79 -1.92
CA SER A 124 24.82 -15.01 -2.63
C SER A 124 23.86 -13.83 -2.51
N GLU A 125 22.84 -13.77 -3.38
CA GLU A 125 21.82 -12.73 -3.32
C GLU A 125 21.07 -12.74 -1.97
N LEU A 126 20.78 -13.92 -1.43
CA LEU A 126 20.09 -14.05 -0.15
C LEU A 126 20.95 -13.54 1.02
N GLU A 127 22.25 -13.82 1.01
CA GLU A 127 23.19 -13.29 2.01
C GLU A 127 23.29 -11.76 1.90
N ALA A 128 23.35 -11.21 0.69
CA ALA A 128 23.32 -9.77 0.47
C ALA A 128 22.02 -9.13 1.00
N VAL A 129 20.87 -9.79 0.83
CA VAL A 129 19.59 -9.36 1.42
C VAL A 129 19.67 -9.33 2.95
N TYR A 130 20.27 -10.34 3.60
CA TYR A 130 20.44 -10.32 5.06
C TYR A 130 21.35 -9.17 5.53
N ILE A 131 22.40 -8.86 4.77
CA ILE A 131 23.28 -7.72 5.06
C ILE A 131 22.50 -6.40 4.96
N ILE A 132 21.72 -6.21 3.89
CA ILE A 132 20.85 -5.04 3.71
C ILE A 132 19.83 -4.93 4.85
N ALA A 133 19.15 -6.03 5.19
CA ALA A 133 18.19 -6.06 6.29
C ALA A 133 18.83 -5.66 7.64
N LYS A 134 20.09 -6.07 7.87
CA LYS A 134 20.86 -5.66 9.05
C LYS A 134 21.16 -4.16 9.03
N ARG A 135 21.51 -3.58 7.87
CA ARG A 135 21.72 -2.12 7.70
C ARG A 135 20.45 -1.33 8.02
N ILE A 136 19.31 -1.71 7.41
CA ILE A 136 17.99 -1.10 7.68
C ILE A 136 17.64 -1.16 9.19
N ARG A 137 17.92 -2.28 9.85
CA ARG A 137 17.66 -2.43 11.29
C ARG A 137 18.52 -1.49 12.15
N LEU A 138 19.74 -1.21 11.74
CA LEU A 138 20.65 -0.32 12.48
C LEU A 138 20.25 1.15 12.28
N GLU A 139 19.89 1.53 11.05
CA GLU A 139 19.42 2.87 10.71
C GLU A 139 18.08 3.22 11.39
N SER A 140 17.14 2.27 11.44
CA SER A 140 15.85 2.45 12.13
C SER A 140 15.93 2.60 13.65
N ARG A 141 17.09 2.36 14.27
CA ARG A 141 17.34 2.56 15.71
C ARG A 141 17.97 3.89 16.08
N GLN A 142 18.37 4.71 15.09
CA GLN A 142 18.87 6.05 15.35
C GLN A 142 17.69 7.03 15.48
N PRO A 143 17.64 7.84 16.56
CA PRO A 143 16.51 8.73 16.85
C PRO A 143 16.38 9.88 15.85
#